data_AF-A0A850NIM3-F1
#
_entry.id   AF-A0A850NIM3-F1
#
_cell.length_a   1.000
_cell.length_b   1.000
_cell.length_c   1.000
_cell.angle_alpha   90.00
_cell.angle_beta   90.00
_cell.angle_gamma   90.00
#
_symmetry.space_group_name_H-M   'P 1'
#
loop_
_entity.id
_entity.type
_entity.pdbx_description
1 polymer ?
#
loop_
_entity_poly.entity_id
_entity_poly.type
_entity_poly.pdbx_seq_one_letter_code
_entity_poly.pdbx_strand_id
1 'polypeptide(L)' 'IGGITLERARACRAAGADAVAVVSDVLAHADPEARARAWIAAVETD' A
#
# COMPACT_ATOMS: atom_id res chain seq x y z
N ILE A 1 -0.32 -9.37 1.28
CA ILE A 1 0.75 -9.59 0.28
C ILE A 1 0.13 -10.21 -0.98
N GLY A 2 0.74 -10.01 -2.15
CA GLY A 2 0.30 -10.65 -3.40
C GLY A 2 -0.57 -9.75 -4.27
N GLY A 3 0.04 -9.01 -5.20
CA GLY A 3 -0.68 -8.22 -6.23
C GLY A 3 -1.62 -7.14 -5.68
N ILE A 4 -1.41 -6.67 -4.45
CA ILE A 4 -2.23 -5.60 -3.86
C ILE A 4 -1.87 -4.29 -4.54
N THR A 5 -2.88 -3.52 -4.92
CA THR A 5 -2.73 -2.17 -5.47
C THR A 5 -3.03 -1.12 -4.41
N LEU A 6 -2.59 0.12 -4.63
CA LEU A 6 -2.80 1.21 -3.69
C LEU A 6 -4.29 1.45 -3.40
N GLU A 7 -5.15 1.32 -4.40
CA GLU A 7 -6.61 1.49 -4.31
C GLU A 7 -7.26 0.41 -3.43
N ARG A 8 -6.64 -0.77 -3.32
CA ARG A 8 -7.13 -1.88 -2.51
C ARG A 8 -6.56 -1.88 -1.09
N ALA A 9 -5.60 -1.02 -0.77
CA ALA A 9 -4.90 -1.00 0.51
C ALA A 9 -5.87 -0.82 1.71
N ARG A 10 -6.83 0.12 1.59
CA ARG A 10 -7.85 0.34 2.63
C ARG A 10 -8.80 -0.84 2.81
N ALA A 11 -9.20 -1.46 1.70
CA ALA A 11 -10.08 -2.61 1.75
C ALA A 11 -9.44 -3.80 2.49
N CYS A 12 -8.12 -3.98 2.37
CA CYS A 12 -7.40 -4.99 3.15
C CYS A 12 -7.49 -4.74 4.66
N ARG A 13 -7.29 -3.49 5.12
CA ARG A 13 -7.48 -3.14 6.55
C ARG A 13 -8.93 -3.32 6.99
N ALA A 14 -9.90 -2.86 6.20
CA ALA A 14 -11.32 -3.01 6.49
C ALA A 14 -11.75 -4.49 6.60
N ALA A 15 -11.07 -5.38 5.87
CA ALA A 15 -11.26 -6.83 5.95
C ALA A 15 -10.57 -7.49 7.17
N GLY A 16 -9.91 -6.70 8.03
CA GLY A 16 -9.27 -7.19 9.26
C GLY A 16 -7.77 -7.46 9.13
N ALA A 17 -7.11 -7.02 8.05
CA ALA A 17 -5.65 -7.14 7.95
C ALA A 17 -4.95 -6.10 8.84
N ASP A 18 -4.01 -6.55 9.67
CA ASP A 18 -3.14 -5.66 10.46
C ASP A 18 -2.07 -4.97 9.60
N ALA A 19 -1.68 -5.59 8.48
CA ALA A 19 -0.64 -5.09 7.61
C ALA A 19 -0.89 -5.44 6.14
N VAL A 20 -0.33 -4.61 5.25
CA VAL A 20 -0.21 -4.88 3.82
C VAL A 20 1.26 -4.84 3.40
N ALA A 21 1.63 -5.73 2.49
CA ALA A 21 2.99 -5.83 1.96
C ALA A 21 2.95 -5.72 0.43
N VAL A 22 3.82 -4.84 -0.08
CA VAL A 22 3.95 -4.46 -1.48
C VAL A 22 5.43 -4.48 -1.87
N VAL A 23 5.74 -4.85 -3.11
CA VAL A 23 7.11 -4.90 -3.63
C VAL A 23 7.19 -4.15 -4.95
N SER A 24 6.67 -4.76 -6.03
CA SER A 24 6.85 -4.25 -7.39
C SER A 24 6.26 -2.86 -7.60
N ASP A 25 5.11 -2.55 -6.99
CA ASP A 25 4.48 -1.25 -7.15
C ASP A 25 5.30 -0.10 -6.54
N VAL A 26 6.14 -0.37 -5.51
CA VAL A 26 7.08 0.62 -4.96
C VAL A 26 8.39 0.60 -5.74
N LEU A 27 9.02 -0.57 -5.90
CA LEU A 27 10.37 -0.68 -6.47
C LEU A 27 10.44 -0.37 -7.97
N ALA A 28 9.34 -0.57 -8.72
CA ALA A 28 9.27 -0.26 -10.14
C ALA A 28 8.65 1.12 -10.44
N HIS A 29 8.30 1.89 -9.41
CA HIS A 29 7.78 3.24 -9.60
C HIS A 29 8.90 4.21 -10.00
N ALA A 30 8.60 5.21 -10.84
CA ALA A 30 9.58 6.22 -11.24
C ALA A 30 10.13 7.03 -10.06
N ASP A 31 9.32 7.16 -9.01
CA ASP A 31 9.68 7.74 -7.71
C ASP A 31 9.27 6.77 -6.59
N PRO A 32 10.16 5.87 -6.14
CA PRO A 32 9.85 4.89 -5.11
C PRO A 32 9.51 5.52 -3.76
N GLU A 33 10.13 6.64 -3.41
CA GLU A 33 9.94 7.28 -2.11
C GLU A 33 8.56 7.95 -2.02
N ALA A 34 8.16 8.69 -3.08
CA ALA A 34 6.80 9.21 -3.17
C ALA A 34 5.76 8.08 -3.18
N ARG A 35 6.06 6.96 -3.84
CA ARG A 35 5.14 5.82 -3.88
C ARG A 35 5.00 5.15 -2.50
N ALA A 36 6.09 4.99 -1.77
CA ALA A 36 6.06 4.48 -0.39
C ALA A 36 5.23 5.38 0.54
N ARG A 37 5.38 6.71 0.44
CA ARG A 37 4.54 7.67 1.17
C ARG A 37 3.06 7.51 0.85
N ALA A 38 2.71 7.34 -0.42
CA ALA A 38 1.33 7.11 -0.82
C ALA A 38 0.75 5.83 -0.17
N TRP A 39 1.54 4.76 -0.08
CA TRP A 39 1.12 3.52 0.61
C TRP A 39 0.87 3.72 2.10
N ILE A 40 1.73 4.47 2.79
CA ILE A 40 1.54 4.80 4.21
C ILE A 40 0.24 5.59 4.40
N ALA A 41 0.06 6.68 3.64
CA ALA A 41 -1.14 7.51 3.71
C ALA A 41 -2.44 6.77 3.34
N ALA A 42 -2.35 5.76 2.48
CA ALA A 42 -3.50 4.95 2.11
C ALA A 42 -4.00 4.08 3.27
N VAL A 43 -3.10 3.64 4.17
CA VAL A 43 -3.42 2.70 5.25
C VAL A 43 -3.45 3.32 6.65
N GLU A 44 -2.92 4.53 6.82
CA GLU A 44 -3.18 5.34 8.02
C GLU A 44 -4.68 5.61 8.17
N THR A 45 -5.17 5.46 9.40
CA THR A 45 -6.48 5.90 9.84
C THR A 45 -6.31 7.20 10.61
N ASP A 46 -7.24 8.14 10.48
CA ASP A 46 -7.40 9.24 11.43
C ASP A 46 -7.57 8.72 12.87
#